data_AF-R7ACY5-F1
#
_entry.id   AF-R7ACY5-F1
#
_cell.length_a   1.000
_cell.length_b   1.000
_cell.length_c   1.000
_cell.angle_alpha   90.00
_cell.angle_beta   90.00
_cell.angle_gamma   90.00
#
_symmetry.space_group_name_H-M   'P 1'
#
loop_
_entity.id
_entity.type
_entity.pdbx_description
1 polymer ?
#
loop_
_entity_poly.entity_id
_entity_poly.type
_entity_poly.pdbx_seq_one_letter_code
_entity_poly.pdbx_strand_id
1 'polypeptide(L)' 'MPTKKPVVQTVLDEEIFEKFTKIAEKEKRSKSQLTAIAVEEFIEKYETAHGQVQQESSISKIG' A
#
# COMPACT_ATOMS: atom_id res chain seq x y z
N MET A 1 10.59 18.43 -1.01
CA MET A 1 11.27 17.95 0.21
C MET A 1 11.32 16.42 0.14
N PRO A 2 12.46 15.77 0.44
CA PRO A 2 12.45 14.32 0.59
C PRO A 2 11.50 13.96 1.73
N THR A 3 10.42 13.26 1.39
CA THR A 3 9.44 12.81 2.39
C THR A 3 10.03 11.59 3.08
N LYS A 4 10.15 11.62 4.42
CA LYS A 4 10.55 10.45 5.25
C LYS A 4 9.47 9.35 5.30
N LYS A 5 8.47 9.40 4.42
CA LYS A 5 7.37 8.44 4.41
C LYS A 5 7.88 7.12 3.82
N PRO A 6 7.54 5.96 4.41
CA PRO A 6 7.79 4.68 3.76
C PRO A 6 7.03 4.64 2.43
N VAL A 7 7.69 4.15 1.38
CA VAL A 7 7.13 4.05 0.03
C VAL A 7 7.21 2.61 -0.43
N VAL A 8 6.12 2.10 -0.99
CA VAL A 8 6.10 0.82 -1.69
C VAL A 8 6.30 1.11 -3.18
N GLN A 9 7.31 0.50 -3.78
CA GLN A 9 7.55 0.52 -5.22
C GLN A 9 7.38 -0.90 -5.77
N THR A 10 6.71 -1.04 -6.91
CA THR A 10 6.40 -2.34 -7.52
C THR A 10 6.35 -2.20 -9.03
N VAL A 11 6.70 -3.28 -9.73
CA VAL A 11 6.55 -3.44 -11.17
C VAL A 11 5.29 -4.27 -11.42
N LEU A 12 4.44 -3.79 -12.32
CA LEU A 12 3.19 -4.46 -12.70
C LEU A 12 3.23 -4.81 -14.17
N ASP A 13 2.53 -5.88 -14.53
CA ASP A 13 2.23 -6.16 -15.93
C ASP A 13 1.45 -5.00 -16.55
N GLU A 14 1.72 -4.69 -17.82
CA GLU A 14 1.17 -3.53 -18.53
C GLU A 14 -0.36 -3.53 -18.50
N GLU A 15 -0.99 -4.67 -18.78
CA GLU A 15 -2.46 -4.79 -18.77
C GLU A 15 -3.05 -4.47 -17.39
N ILE A 16 -2.39 -4.90 -16.32
CA ILE A 16 -2.84 -4.65 -14.94
C ILE A 16 -2.65 -3.17 -14.59
N PHE A 17 -1.52 -2.58 -14.98
CA PHE A 17 -1.24 -1.17 -14.76
C PHE A 17 -2.26 -0.26 -15.44
N GLU A 18 -2.66 -0.59 -16.68
CA GLU A 18 -3.69 0.15 -17.40
C GLU A 18 -5.05 0.08 -16.70
N LYS A 19 -5.47 -1.14 -16.29
CA LYS A 19 -6.72 -1.32 -15.54
C LYS A 19 -6.70 -0.52 -14.24
N PHE A 20 -5.60 -0.59 -13.49
CA PHE A 20 -5.43 0.15 -12.25
C PHE A 20 -5.52 1.67 -12.47
N THR A 21 -4.88 2.18 -13.53
CA THR A 21 -4.91 3.61 -13.88
C THR A 21 -6.34 4.07 -14.18
N LYS A 22 -7.11 3.30 -14.96
CA LYS A 22 -8.51 3.61 -15.27
C LYS A 22 -9.41 3.60 -14.02
N ILE A 23 -9.15 2.70 -13.07
CA ILE A 23 -9.89 2.67 -11.80
C ILE A 23 -9.57 3.93 -10.98
N ALA A 24 -8.29 4.30 -10.86
CA ALA A 24 -7.87 5.50 -10.14
C ALA A 24 -8.53 6.77 -10.70
N GLU A 25 -8.61 6.90 -12.03
CA GLU A 25 -9.31 8.00 -12.71
C GLU A 25 -10.80 8.02 -12.38
N LYS A 26 -11.48 6.87 -12.46
CA LYS A 26 -12.92 6.74 -12.13
C LYS A 26 -13.22 7.13 -10.68
N GLU A 27 -12.33 6.79 -9.76
CA GLU A 27 -12.45 7.14 -8.34
C GLU A 27 -11.97 8.55 -8.01
N LYS A 28 -11.46 9.30 -9.00
CA LYS A 28 -10.85 10.63 -8.82
C LYS A 28 -9.72 10.62 -7.78
N ARG A 29 -8.91 9.57 -7.79
CA ARG A 29 -7.77 9.37 -6.89
C ARG A 29 -6.48 9.29 -7.69
N SER A 30 -5.37 9.73 -7.08
CA SER A 30 -4.06 9.42 -7.64
C SER A 30 -3.75 7.93 -7.49
N LYS A 31 -2.90 7.40 -8.39
CA LYS A 31 -2.40 6.02 -8.28
C LYS A 31 -1.86 5.71 -6.90
N SER A 32 -1.05 6.60 -6.32
CA SER A 32 -0.45 6.40 -4.99
C SER A 32 -1.51 6.32 -3.88
N GLN A 33 -2.55 7.16 -3.92
CA GLN A 33 -3.63 7.11 -2.94
C GLN A 33 -4.44 5.82 -3.07
N LEU A 34 -4.76 5.41 -4.30
CA LEU A 34 -5.50 4.17 -4.51
C LEU A 34 -4.67 2.94 -4.10
N THR A 35 -3.37 2.94 -4.36
CA THR A 35 -2.46 1.87 -3.91
C THR A 35 -2.42 1.79 -2.38
N ALA A 36 -2.35 2.93 -1.67
CA ALA A 36 -2.37 2.93 -0.21
C ALA A 36 -3.65 2.28 0.34
N ILE A 37 -4.82 2.67 -0.21
CA ILE A 37 -6.11 2.09 0.17
C ILE A 37 -6.16 0.58 -0.11
N ALA A 38 -5.72 0.16 -1.30
CA ALA A 38 -5.72 -1.26 -1.66
C ALA A 38 -4.83 -2.11 -0.75
N VAL A 39 -3.68 -1.56 -0.31
CA VAL A 39 -2.78 -2.23 0.64
C VAL A 39 -3.40 -2.31 2.03
N GLU A 40 -4.01 -1.23 2.53
CA GLU A 40 -4.73 -1.23 3.82
C GLU A 40 -5.85 -2.27 3.82
N GLU A 41 -6.71 -2.26 2.80
CA GLU A 41 -7.78 -3.26 2.67
C GLU A 41 -7.25 -4.70 2.56
N PHE A 42 -6.12 -4.89 1.88
CA PHE A 42 -5.49 -6.21 1.77
C PHE A 42 -5.03 -6.71 3.15
N ILE A 43 -4.38 -5.86 3.95
CA ILE A 43 -3.94 -6.20 5.30
C ILE A 43 -5.14 -6.56 6.18
N GLU A 44 -6.17 -5.72 6.20
CA GLU A 44 -7.38 -5.98 6.99
C GLU A 44 -8.05 -7.32 6.62
N LYS A 45 -8.17 -7.61 5.32
CA LYS A 45 -8.71 -8.89 4.82
C LYS A 45 -7.82 -10.06 5.23
N TYR A 46 -6.50 -9.90 5.13
CA TYR A 46 -5.55 -10.93 5.52
C TYR A 46 -5.64 -11.23 7.02
N GLU A 47 -5.65 -10.20 7.86
CA GLU A 47 -5.72 -10.32 9.31
C GLU A 47 -7.05 -10.93 9.77
N THR A 48 -8.16 -10.57 9.10
CA THR A 48 -9.47 -11.17 9.37
C THR A 48 -9.46 -12.68 9.12
N ALA A 49 -8.72 -13.14 8.12
CA ALA A 49 -8.67 -14.55 7.73
C ALA A 49 -7.60 -15.37 8.48
N HIS A 50 -6.48 -14.76 8.89
CA HIS A 50 -5.30 -15.47 9.40
C HIS A 50 -4.88 -15.05 10.81
N GLY A 51 -5.56 -14.06 11.40
CA GLY A 51 -5.15 -13.43 12.66
C GLY A 51 -4.23 -12.21 12.44
N GLN A 52 -4.08 -11.39 13.48
CA GLN A 52 -3.31 -10.15 13.43
C GLN A 52 -1.83 -10.39 13.11
N VAL A 53 -1.28 -9.56 12.23
CA VAL A 53 0.15 -9.56 11.92
C VAL A 53 0.84 -8.68 12.95
N GLN A 54 1.69 -9.27 13.80
CA GLN A 54 2.46 -8.50 14.77
C GLN A 54 3.50 -7.66 14.04
N GLN A 55 3.42 -6.34 14.18
CA GLN A 55 4.51 -5.46 13.81
C GLN A 55 5.61 -5.62 14.87
N GLU A 56 6.75 -6.21 14.50
CA GLU A 56 7.93 -6.18 15.38
C GLU A 56 8.35 -4.72 15.56
N SER A 57 8.05 -4.16 16.72
CA SER A 57 8.52 -2.83 17.09
C SER A 57 10.02 -2.91 17.28
N SER A 58 10.79 -2.55 16.25
CA SER A 58 12.22 -2.30 16.38
C SER A 58 12.42 -1.01 17.17
N ILE A 59 12.25 -1.07 18.50
CA ILE A 59 12.89 -0.12 19.39
C ILE A 59 14.36 -0.51 19.41
N SER A 60 15.17 0.10 18.55
CA SER A 60 16.62 0.09 18.70
C SER A 60 17.17 1.51 18.66
N LYS A 61 17.20 2.05 19.89
CA LYS A 61 18.22 2.91 20.49
C LYS A 61 18.36 4.35 20.02
N ILE A 62 17.85 5.22 20.90
CA ILE A 62 18.54 6.42 21.40
C ILE A 62 20.05 6.13 21.53
N GLY A 63 20.86 6.98 20.91
CA GLY A 63 22.32 7.02 20.99
C GLY A 63 22.85 8.16 20.15
#